data_AF-A0A243CYW3-F1
#
_entry.id   AF-A0A243CYW3-F1
#
_cell.length_a   1.000
_cell.length_b   1.000
_cell.length_c   1.000
_cell.angle_alpha   90.00
_cell.angle_beta   90.00
_cell.angle_gamma   90.00
#
_symmetry.space_group_name_H-M   'P 1'
#
loop_
_entity.id
_entity.type
_entity.pdbx_description
1 polymer ?
#
loop_
_entity_poly.entity_id
_entity_poly.type
_entity_poly.pdbx_seq_one_letter_code
_entity_poly.pdbx_strand_id
1 'polypeptide(L)'
;MESYVYKILISILVVIIFILSISLKPFKVVYAEEKQESLPFDVSIHVPDNQLGDIKNYFNLQVKKKQNQTVKMDVHNKANTPIKVNVKVANALTSTNGGIMYVPNREVSQSIITDTDFYMDQYVQAPDAVALEGNQTKTIEVHLTTPNQDGVFLGGLLFELAHDTKGQKLEKDGLNFSVHNRIEYAVAIQLNNEETENSVNKTPLKLNGTTVESYPTQPQVHALIQNTNANIVRDVAVYYEVLFQDNVLFHGNIPAFNVAPKSKVGLAIPWKAKEYKDGKYTLKVTIKENGIPKTYTEEFQITASNVTKYAEQNGAVKVLPTYSNQTYMIMAGVGILIISIFVFVWWRKKNEKQREELKAS
;
A
#
# COMPACT_ATOMS: atom_id res chain seq x y z
N MET A 1 -61.71 -8.02 21.80
CA MET A 1 -61.10 -8.50 20.54
C MET A 1 -59.68 -7.97 20.32
N GLU A 2 -59.36 -6.71 20.66
CA GLU A 2 -58.05 -6.11 20.40
C GLU A 2 -56.84 -6.83 21.03
N SER A 3 -56.96 -7.33 22.26
CA SER A 3 -55.89 -8.08 22.95
C SER A 3 -55.50 -9.38 22.22
N TYR A 4 -56.46 -10.03 21.54
CA TYR A 4 -56.22 -11.29 20.83
C TYR A 4 -55.51 -11.07 19.48
N VAL A 5 -55.85 -9.96 18.81
CA VAL A 5 -55.21 -9.55 17.55
C VAL A 5 -53.75 -9.15 17.79
N TYR A 6 -53.47 -8.45 18.90
CA TYR A 6 -52.09 -8.11 19.29
C TYR A 6 -51.23 -9.35 19.55
N LYS A 7 -51.76 -10.36 20.24
CA LYS A 7 -51.05 -11.62 20.50
C LYS A 7 -50.74 -12.39 19.21
N ILE A 8 -51.65 -12.38 18.24
CA ILE A 8 -51.44 -13.01 16.92
C ILE A 8 -50.37 -12.26 16.13
N LEU A 9 -50.41 -10.92 16.12
CA LEU A 9 -49.41 -10.10 15.43
C LEU A 9 -48.00 -10.26 16.03
N ILE A 10 -47.89 -10.31 17.35
CA ILE A 10 -46.62 -10.60 18.04
C ILE A 10 -46.11 -12.00 17.68
N SER A 11 -46.99 -13.00 17.66
CA SER A 11 -46.61 -14.38 17.32
C SER A 11 -46.11 -14.49 15.86
N ILE A 12 -46.77 -13.80 14.92
CA ILE A 12 -46.33 -13.72 13.52
C ILE A 12 -44.98 -13.01 13.40
N LEU A 13 -44.79 -11.90 14.13
CA LEU A 13 -43.52 -11.17 14.14
C LEU A 13 -42.38 -12.05 14.68
N VAL A 14 -42.62 -12.81 15.75
CA VAL A 14 -41.63 -13.74 16.32
C VAL A 14 -41.29 -14.85 15.34
N VAL A 15 -42.27 -15.41 14.63
CA VAL A 15 -42.03 -16.44 13.61
C VAL A 15 -41.24 -15.88 12.42
N ILE A 16 -41.52 -14.65 11.98
CA ILE A 16 -40.77 -13.98 10.91
C ILE A 16 -39.32 -13.73 11.34
N ILE A 17 -39.10 -13.22 12.56
CA ILE A 17 -37.75 -13.03 13.12
C ILE A 17 -37.02 -14.37 13.20
N PHE A 18 -37.70 -15.44 13.62
CA PHE A 18 -37.12 -16.78 13.71
C PHE A 18 -36.72 -17.35 12.33
N ILE A 19 -37.56 -17.15 11.30
CA ILE A 19 -37.27 -17.58 9.92
C ILE A 19 -36.14 -16.76 9.29
N LEU A 20 -36.08 -15.45 9.55
CA LEU A 20 -34.96 -14.59 9.14
C LEU A 20 -33.65 -14.99 9.84
N SER A 21 -33.73 -15.38 11.12
CA SER A 21 -32.58 -15.88 11.90
C SER A 21 -32.05 -17.21 11.35
N ILE A 22 -32.92 -18.07 10.82
CA ILE A 22 -32.53 -19.37 10.23
C ILE A 22 -31.98 -19.22 8.80
N SER A 23 -32.39 -18.16 8.08
CA SER A 23 -31.92 -17.89 6.71
C SER A 23 -30.58 -17.15 6.66
N LEU A 24 -30.12 -16.59 7.77
CA LEU A 24 -28.76 -16.10 7.95
C LEU A 24 -27.83 -17.30 8.21
N LYS A 25 -27.48 -18.05 7.16
CA LYS A 25 -26.31 -18.93 7.26
C LYS A 25 -25.13 -18.05 7.70
N PRO A 26 -24.39 -18.40 8.77
CA PRO A 26 -23.19 -17.66 9.10
C PRO A 26 -22.31 -17.72 7.85
N PHE A 27 -22.09 -16.57 7.22
CA PHE A 27 -21.08 -16.43 6.19
C PHE A 27 -19.79 -16.85 6.89
N LYS A 28 -19.26 -18.03 6.58
CA LYS A 28 -17.93 -18.39 7.02
C LYS A 28 -17.01 -17.44 6.29
N VAL A 29 -16.71 -16.32 6.93
CA VAL A 29 -15.56 -15.50 6.57
C VAL A 29 -14.37 -16.42 6.80
N VAL A 30 -13.87 -17.01 5.72
CA VAL A 30 -12.62 -17.74 5.73
C VAL A 30 -11.55 -16.67 5.90
N TYR A 31 -11.14 -16.45 7.14
CA TYR A 31 -9.89 -15.76 7.39
C TYR A 31 -8.79 -16.68 6.88
N ALA A 32 -8.09 -16.26 5.84
CA ALA A 32 -6.77 -16.80 5.58
C ALA A 32 -5.91 -16.40 6.77
N GLU A 33 -5.48 -17.38 7.55
CA GLU A 33 -4.46 -17.17 8.57
C GLU A 33 -3.17 -16.85 7.80
N GLU A 34 -2.79 -15.56 7.74
CA GLU A 34 -1.48 -15.14 7.24
C GLU A 34 -0.44 -15.74 8.18
N LYS A 35 0.03 -16.95 7.87
CA LYS A 35 1.31 -17.43 8.38
C LYS A 35 2.35 -16.47 7.83
N GLN A 36 2.82 -15.57 8.69
CA GLN A 36 3.96 -14.74 8.39
C GLN A 36 5.16 -15.68 8.23
N GLU A 37 5.45 -16.06 6.98
CA GLU A 37 6.58 -16.92 6.67
C GLU A 37 7.85 -16.19 7.08
N SER A 38 8.47 -16.64 8.17
CA SER A 38 9.77 -16.15 8.58
C SER A 38 10.81 -16.66 7.59
N LEU A 39 11.67 -15.77 7.07
CA LEU A 39 12.78 -16.16 6.20
C LEU A 39 13.63 -17.26 6.87
N PRO A 40 14.04 -18.32 6.13
CA PRO A 40 14.85 -19.41 6.68
C PRO A 40 16.32 -19.02 6.87
N PHE A 41 16.66 -17.74 6.69
CA PHE A 41 17.99 -17.19 6.91
C PHE A 41 17.92 -15.86 7.65
N ASP A 42 19.06 -15.39 8.14
CA ASP A 42 19.28 -14.02 8.60
C ASP A 42 20.64 -13.52 8.12
N VAL A 43 20.81 -12.20 8.17
CA VAL A 43 22.05 -11.53 7.77
C VAL A 43 22.46 -10.56 8.88
N SER A 44 23.72 -10.64 9.29
CA SER A 44 24.32 -9.74 10.27
C SER A 44 25.56 -9.08 9.70
N ILE A 45 25.81 -7.83 10.09
CA ILE A 45 26.99 -7.08 9.64
C ILE A 45 28.15 -7.29 10.60
N HIS A 46 29.37 -7.27 10.06
CA HIS A 46 30.57 -7.07 10.87
C HIS A 46 30.84 -5.57 10.91
N VAL A 47 30.72 -4.97 12.09
CA VAL A 47 30.84 -3.52 12.26
C VAL A 47 32.30 -3.08 11.99
N PRO A 48 32.56 -2.24 10.97
CA PRO A 48 33.90 -1.72 10.69
C PRO A 48 34.24 -0.51 11.56
N ASP A 49 35.53 -0.17 11.64
CA ASP A 49 36.04 0.93 12.49
C ASP A 49 35.47 2.31 12.13
N ASN A 50 35.07 2.52 10.88
CA ASN A 50 34.50 3.78 10.38
C ASN A 50 32.97 3.84 10.44
N GLN A 51 32.33 2.93 11.18
CA GLN A 51 30.90 2.98 11.47
C GLN A 51 30.56 4.21 12.33
N LEU A 52 29.54 4.95 11.93
CA LEU A 52 28.94 6.04 12.68
C LEU A 52 27.80 5.50 13.55
N GLY A 53 27.91 5.71 14.87
CA GLY A 53 26.91 5.28 15.86
C GLY A 53 26.99 3.79 16.21
N ASP A 54 26.26 3.38 17.25
CA ASP A 54 26.17 1.98 17.70
C ASP A 54 25.02 1.25 16.97
N ILE A 55 25.21 1.02 15.68
CA ILE A 55 24.23 0.38 14.78
C ILE A 55 24.77 -0.98 14.35
N LYS A 56 23.93 -2.02 14.42
CA LYS A 56 24.32 -3.42 14.15
C LYS A 56 23.54 -4.11 13.03
N ASN A 57 22.61 -3.41 12.39
CA ASN A 57 21.72 -3.97 11.37
C ASN A 57 21.92 -3.36 9.97
N TYR A 58 22.67 -2.26 9.85
CA TYR A 58 23.05 -1.66 8.57
C TYR A 58 24.38 -0.89 8.69
N PHE A 59 25.02 -0.64 7.55
CA PHE A 59 26.26 0.12 7.49
C PHE A 59 25.98 1.61 7.37
N ASN A 60 26.55 2.40 8.28
CA ASN A 60 26.54 3.87 8.22
C ASN A 60 27.98 4.34 8.33
N LEU A 61 28.66 4.55 7.20
CA LEU A 61 30.11 4.62 7.14
C LEU A 61 30.58 6.05 6.87
N GLN A 62 31.52 6.55 7.67
CA GLN A 62 32.28 7.75 7.32
C GLN A 62 33.39 7.37 6.35
N VAL A 63 33.42 7.99 5.18
CA VAL A 63 34.37 7.66 4.11
C VAL A 63 34.98 8.91 3.49
N LYS A 64 36.04 8.71 2.71
CA LYS A 64 36.67 9.73 1.87
C LYS A 64 36.40 9.46 0.39
N LYS A 65 36.46 10.51 -0.44
CA LYS A 65 36.40 10.41 -1.91
C LYS A 65 37.33 9.30 -2.42
N LYS A 66 36.81 8.46 -3.33
CA LYS A 66 37.56 7.38 -3.99
C LYS A 66 38.21 6.37 -3.05
N GLN A 67 37.77 6.30 -1.80
CA GLN A 67 38.23 5.29 -0.85
C GLN A 67 37.67 3.91 -1.22
N ASN A 68 38.56 2.92 -1.32
CA ASN A 68 38.19 1.52 -1.38
C ASN A 68 38.13 0.94 0.04
N GLN A 69 37.09 0.16 0.33
CA GLN A 69 36.97 -0.59 1.56
C GLN A 69 36.19 -1.87 1.32
N THR A 70 36.47 -2.91 2.11
CA THR A 70 35.68 -4.15 2.11
C THR A 70 34.93 -4.23 3.42
N VAL A 71 33.62 -4.42 3.35
CA VAL A 71 32.78 -4.74 4.51
C VAL A 71 32.37 -6.20 4.48
N LYS A 72 32.05 -6.76 5.64
CA LYS A 72 31.72 -8.18 5.80
C LYS A 72 30.35 -8.38 6.40
N MET A 73 29.65 -9.40 5.94
CA MET A 73 28.35 -9.81 6.48
C MET A 73 28.32 -11.32 6.63
N ASP A 74 27.73 -11.80 7.70
CA ASP A 74 27.43 -13.21 7.88
C ASP A 74 26.00 -13.49 7.41
N VAL A 75 25.87 -14.47 6.51
CA VAL A 75 24.58 -15.05 6.12
C VAL A 75 24.44 -16.39 6.82
N HIS A 76 23.44 -16.50 7.70
CA HIS A 76 23.17 -17.69 8.47
C HIS A 76 21.92 -18.40 7.95
N ASN A 77 22.04 -19.69 7.62
CA ASN A 77 20.91 -20.55 7.32
C ASN A 77 20.35 -21.12 8.63
N LYS A 78 19.12 -20.78 9.00
CA LYS A 78 18.43 -21.28 10.20
C LYS A 78 17.75 -22.64 9.98
N ALA A 79 17.65 -23.09 8.73
CA ALA A 79 17.05 -24.37 8.40
C ALA A 79 18.09 -25.50 8.48
N ASN A 80 17.61 -26.72 8.75
CA ASN A 80 18.44 -27.93 8.71
C ASN A 80 18.74 -28.42 7.28
N THR A 81 18.13 -27.80 6.27
CA THR A 81 18.30 -28.15 4.85
C THR A 81 19.14 -27.12 4.12
N PRO A 82 19.87 -27.50 3.07
CA PRO A 82 20.63 -26.55 2.26
C PRO A 82 19.71 -25.49 1.64
N ILE A 83 20.18 -24.25 1.60
CA ILE A 83 19.52 -23.13 0.94
C ILE A 83 20.49 -22.42 -0.01
N LYS A 84 19.94 -21.69 -0.96
CA LYS A 84 20.69 -20.72 -1.76
C LYS A 84 20.02 -19.36 -1.58
N VAL A 85 20.79 -18.36 -1.20
CA VAL A 85 20.33 -16.98 -1.03
C VAL A 85 20.93 -16.15 -2.15
N ASN A 86 20.10 -15.61 -3.03
CA ASN A 86 20.52 -14.63 -4.03
C ASN A 86 20.78 -13.29 -3.36
N VAL A 87 21.75 -12.55 -3.85
CA VAL A 87 22.11 -11.23 -3.36
C VAL A 87 22.08 -10.25 -4.53
N LYS A 88 21.39 -9.13 -4.36
CA LYS A 88 21.31 -8.07 -5.36
C LYS A 88 21.76 -6.75 -4.74
N VAL A 89 22.55 -5.99 -5.47
CA VAL A 89 22.82 -4.60 -5.10
C VAL A 89 21.57 -3.76 -5.35
N ALA A 90 21.25 -2.88 -4.41
CA ALA A 90 20.11 -1.99 -4.49
C ALA A 90 20.51 -0.53 -4.36
N ASN A 91 19.83 0.31 -5.15
CA ASN A 91 19.83 1.74 -5.02
C ASN A 91 18.72 2.19 -4.06
N ALA A 92 18.86 3.37 -3.45
CA ALA A 92 17.81 3.97 -2.63
C ALA A 92 16.97 4.99 -3.42
N LEU A 93 15.67 4.74 -3.50
CA LEU A 93 14.66 5.61 -4.09
C LEU A 93 13.67 6.06 -3.00
N THR A 94 12.82 7.03 -3.30
CA THR A 94 11.71 7.39 -2.41
C THR A 94 10.44 6.68 -2.88
N SER A 95 9.77 5.95 -2.00
CA SER A 95 8.51 5.27 -2.32
C SER A 95 7.38 6.27 -2.57
N THR A 96 6.46 5.92 -3.45
CA THR A 96 5.25 6.72 -3.74
C THR A 96 4.34 6.87 -2.53
N ASN A 97 4.45 5.98 -1.54
CA ASN A 97 3.73 6.07 -0.27
C ASN A 97 4.50 6.84 0.80
N GLY A 98 5.66 7.40 0.46
CA GLY A 98 6.63 7.96 1.38
C GLY A 98 7.61 6.90 1.91
N GLY A 99 8.75 7.37 2.40
CA GLY A 99 9.84 6.55 2.93
C GLY A 99 10.84 6.13 1.86
N ILE A 100 12.00 5.67 2.32
CA ILE A 100 13.07 5.20 1.44
C ILE A 100 12.79 3.72 1.10
N MET A 101 12.95 3.40 -0.18
CA MET A 101 12.79 2.06 -0.74
C MET A 101 14.13 1.65 -1.38
N TYR A 102 14.51 0.39 -1.18
CA TYR A 102 15.70 -0.20 -1.78
C TYR A 102 15.28 -1.11 -2.93
N VAL A 103 15.74 -0.81 -4.15
CA VAL A 103 15.44 -1.59 -5.35
C VAL A 103 16.68 -1.71 -6.23
N PRO A 104 16.85 -2.80 -7.00
CA PRO A 104 18.00 -2.94 -7.90
C PRO A 104 17.96 -1.94 -9.07
N ASN A 105 16.80 -1.34 -9.34
CA ASN A 105 16.61 -0.36 -10.39
C ASN A 105 17.01 1.06 -9.96
N ARG A 106 17.33 1.91 -10.94
CA ARG A 106 17.58 3.36 -10.75
C ARG A 106 16.31 4.21 -10.92
N GLU A 107 15.29 3.58 -11.52
CA GLU A 107 13.97 4.15 -11.79
C GLU A 107 12.92 3.05 -11.63
N VAL A 108 11.79 3.40 -11.03
CA VAL A 108 10.55 2.61 -10.97
C VAL A 108 9.37 3.54 -11.24
N SER A 109 8.15 3.00 -11.33
CA SER A 109 6.97 3.83 -11.56
C SER A 109 6.88 4.97 -10.54
N GLN A 110 6.77 6.20 -11.04
CA GLN A 110 6.71 7.44 -10.26
C GLN A 110 7.90 7.67 -9.31
N SER A 111 9.06 7.02 -9.48
CA SER A 111 10.25 7.34 -8.67
C SER A 111 11.56 7.10 -9.42
N ILE A 112 12.49 8.06 -9.31
CA ILE A 112 13.77 8.02 -10.03
C ILE A 112 14.89 8.68 -9.22
N ILE A 113 16.13 8.20 -9.39
CA ILE A 113 17.34 8.91 -8.97
C ILE A 113 17.74 9.90 -10.08
N THR A 114 17.80 11.18 -9.73
CA THR A 114 17.98 12.30 -10.66
C THR A 114 19.43 12.64 -10.99
N ASP A 115 20.39 12.01 -10.32
CA ASP A 115 21.82 12.25 -10.46
C ASP A 115 22.55 10.91 -10.58
N THR A 116 23.28 10.71 -11.67
CA THR A 116 23.96 9.43 -11.96
C THR A 116 25.10 9.15 -11.01
N ASP A 117 25.72 10.18 -10.42
CA ASP A 117 26.80 10.01 -9.44
C ASP A 117 26.27 9.38 -8.14
N PHE A 118 24.95 9.32 -7.95
CA PHE A 118 24.29 8.74 -6.78
C PHE A 118 23.74 7.33 -7.02
N TYR A 119 24.09 6.69 -8.15
CA TYR A 119 23.78 5.28 -8.39
C TYR A 119 24.68 4.38 -7.54
N MET A 120 24.18 3.95 -6.39
CA MET A 120 24.91 3.08 -5.45
C MET A 120 25.39 1.78 -6.11
N ASP A 121 24.64 1.25 -7.07
CA ASP A 121 25.00 0.03 -7.81
C ASP A 121 26.33 0.12 -8.61
N GLN A 122 26.86 1.32 -8.84
CA GLN A 122 28.17 1.53 -9.47
C GLN A 122 29.34 1.37 -8.49
N TYR A 123 29.05 1.48 -7.20
CA TYR A 123 30.04 1.63 -6.12
C TYR A 123 30.11 0.43 -5.20
N VAL A 124 29.21 -0.55 -5.37
CA VAL A 124 29.11 -1.74 -4.53
C VAL A 124 29.23 -2.98 -5.39
N GLN A 125 30.13 -3.88 -4.99
CA GLN A 125 30.28 -5.20 -5.59
C GLN A 125 30.10 -6.26 -4.52
N ALA A 126 29.19 -7.20 -4.78
CA ALA A 126 28.84 -8.31 -3.89
C ALA A 126 28.74 -9.61 -4.71
N PRO A 127 28.87 -10.79 -4.09
CA PRO A 127 28.60 -12.05 -4.77
C PRO A 127 27.14 -12.15 -5.18
N ASP A 128 26.82 -12.77 -6.32
CA ASP A 128 25.43 -12.90 -6.81
C ASP A 128 24.55 -13.81 -5.93
N ALA A 129 25.17 -14.77 -5.24
CA ALA A 129 24.47 -15.71 -4.37
C ALA A 129 25.40 -16.36 -3.34
N VAL A 130 24.79 -16.88 -2.28
CA VAL A 130 25.43 -17.64 -1.21
C VAL A 130 24.72 -18.97 -1.06
N ALA A 131 25.41 -20.08 -1.34
CA ALA A 131 24.92 -21.43 -1.05
C ALA A 131 25.31 -21.82 0.38
N LEU A 132 24.37 -22.27 1.19
CA LEU A 132 24.56 -22.60 2.61
C LEU A 132 24.00 -24.00 2.88
N GLU A 133 24.79 -24.86 3.51
CA GLU A 133 24.29 -26.09 4.11
C GLU A 133 23.37 -25.80 5.31
N GLY A 134 22.68 -26.82 5.81
CA GLY A 134 21.82 -26.68 6.99
C GLY A 134 22.59 -26.13 8.20
N ASN A 135 22.03 -25.14 8.90
CA ASN A 135 22.62 -24.44 10.05
C ASN A 135 23.97 -23.76 9.76
N GLN A 136 24.38 -23.64 8.50
CA GLN A 136 25.67 -23.06 8.14
C GLN A 136 25.62 -21.53 8.23
N THR A 137 26.73 -20.93 8.64
CA THR A 137 27.00 -19.49 8.46
C THR A 137 28.14 -19.32 7.46
N LYS A 138 27.98 -18.42 6.50
CA LYS A 138 29.07 -17.97 5.61
C LYS A 138 29.22 -16.46 5.66
N THR A 139 30.46 -16.01 5.82
CA THR A 139 30.82 -14.61 5.67
C THR A 139 30.98 -14.29 4.19
N ILE A 140 30.29 -13.25 3.72
CA ILE A 140 30.50 -12.64 2.40
C ILE A 140 31.28 -11.35 2.54
N GLU A 141 32.11 -11.07 1.53
CA GLU A 141 32.82 -9.80 1.39
C GLU A 141 32.11 -8.93 0.37
N VAL A 142 32.02 -7.63 0.68
CA VAL A 142 31.39 -6.62 -0.18
C VAL A 142 32.38 -5.50 -0.38
N HIS A 143 32.77 -5.29 -1.63
CA HIS A 143 33.73 -4.27 -2.00
C HIS A 143 33.01 -2.97 -2.30
N LEU A 144 33.44 -1.91 -1.64
CA LEU A 144 32.88 -0.57 -1.75
C LEU A 144 33.95 0.36 -2.34
N THR A 145 33.59 1.10 -3.38
CA THR A 145 34.41 2.16 -3.98
C THR A 145 33.67 3.48 -3.81
N THR A 146 34.14 4.35 -2.91
CA THR A 146 33.43 5.60 -2.61
C THR A 146 33.43 6.55 -3.82
N PRO A 147 32.32 7.24 -4.12
CA PRO A 147 32.27 8.22 -5.21
C PRO A 147 33.24 9.39 -5.03
N ASN A 148 33.45 10.16 -6.09
CA ASN A 148 34.25 11.40 -6.03
C ASN A 148 33.43 12.65 -5.66
N GLN A 149 32.12 12.52 -5.49
CA GLN A 149 31.22 13.61 -5.14
C GLN A 149 30.97 13.67 -3.64
N ASP A 150 30.73 14.87 -3.12
CA ASP A 150 30.31 15.08 -1.73
C ASP A 150 28.86 14.66 -1.53
N GLY A 151 28.55 14.12 -0.34
CA GLY A 151 27.18 13.78 0.04
C GLY A 151 27.01 12.42 0.70
N VAL A 152 25.74 12.04 0.81
CA VAL A 152 25.28 10.75 1.31
C VAL A 152 24.86 9.87 0.14
N PHE A 153 25.59 8.77 -0.05
CA PHE A 153 25.26 7.73 -1.02
C PHE A 153 24.54 6.60 -0.31
N LEU A 154 23.31 6.34 -0.73
CA LEU A 154 22.43 5.41 -0.04
C LEU A 154 21.99 4.29 -0.99
N GLY A 155 22.10 3.07 -0.51
CA GLY A 155 21.59 1.88 -1.15
C GLY A 155 21.74 0.70 -0.21
N GLY A 156 22.02 -0.49 -0.73
CA GLY A 156 22.22 -1.66 0.12
C GLY A 156 22.29 -2.95 -0.66
N LEU A 157 22.09 -4.05 0.05
CA LEU A 157 21.95 -5.39 -0.52
C LEU A 157 20.59 -5.97 -0.18
N LEU A 158 19.96 -6.59 -1.17
CA LEU A 158 18.74 -7.37 -1.04
C LEU A 158 19.10 -8.85 -1.09
N PHE A 159 18.63 -9.60 -0.10
CA PHE A 159 18.82 -11.03 0.02
C PHE A 159 17.47 -11.73 -0.19
N GLU A 160 17.43 -12.65 -1.16
CA GLU A 160 16.21 -13.37 -1.57
C GLU A 160 16.52 -14.87 -1.58
N LEU A 161 15.63 -15.70 -1.06
CA LEU A 161 15.78 -17.15 -1.19
C LEU A 161 15.65 -17.54 -2.68
N ALA A 162 16.62 -18.27 -3.23
CA ALA A 162 16.71 -18.54 -4.66
C ALA A 162 15.56 -19.42 -5.21
N HIS A 163 14.80 -20.08 -4.33
CA HIS A 163 13.56 -20.79 -4.65
C HIS A 163 12.62 -20.80 -3.45
N ASP A 164 11.39 -20.32 -3.67
CA ASP A 164 10.26 -20.43 -2.76
C ASP A 164 10.01 -21.91 -2.45
N THR A 165 10.35 -22.34 -1.23
CA THR A 165 10.17 -23.73 -0.81
C THR A 165 8.68 -24.02 -0.71
N LYS A 166 8.14 -24.65 -1.76
CA LYS A 166 6.78 -25.17 -1.87
C LYS A 166 5.71 -24.07 -1.91
N GLY A 167 5.33 -23.71 -3.14
CA GLY A 167 3.91 -23.44 -3.37
C GLY A 167 3.11 -24.60 -2.76
N GLN A 168 2.31 -24.32 -1.73
CA GLN A 168 1.23 -25.22 -1.36
C GLN A 168 0.35 -25.34 -2.60
N LYS A 169 0.51 -26.43 -3.35
CA LYS A 169 -0.57 -26.93 -4.18
C LYS A 169 -1.70 -27.28 -3.22
N LEU A 170 -2.59 -26.32 -2.97
CA LEU A 170 -3.95 -26.64 -2.58
C LEU A 170 -4.58 -27.28 -3.81
N GLU A 171 -4.46 -28.60 -3.92
CA GLU A 171 -5.38 -29.36 -4.77
C GLU A 171 -6.77 -29.21 -4.18
N LYS A 172 -7.51 -28.22 -4.66
CA LYS A 172 -8.97 -28.26 -4.69
C LYS A 172 -9.47 -27.41 -5.85
N ASP A 173 -10.38 -28.00 -6.61
CA ASP A 173 -10.99 -27.53 -7.84
C ASP A 173 -11.29 -26.02 -7.86
N GLY A 174 -10.77 -25.35 -8.91
CA GLY A 174 -11.20 -24.02 -9.33
C GLY A 174 -10.26 -22.86 -8.93
N LEU A 175 -9.53 -22.36 -9.93
CA LEU A 175 -8.70 -21.13 -9.90
C LEU A 175 -7.41 -21.21 -9.06
N ASN A 176 -6.33 -21.66 -9.71
CA ASN A 176 -4.98 -21.57 -9.19
C ASN A 176 -4.46 -20.12 -9.27
N PHE A 177 -4.65 -19.33 -8.21
CA PHE A 177 -3.86 -18.12 -7.97
C PHE A 177 -2.72 -18.47 -7.02
N SER A 178 -1.50 -18.65 -7.53
CA SER A 178 -0.30 -18.70 -6.72
C SER A 178 0.21 -17.27 -6.50
N VAL A 179 -0.20 -16.64 -5.39
CA VAL A 179 0.46 -15.43 -4.90
C VAL A 179 1.80 -15.87 -4.30
N HIS A 180 2.88 -15.67 -5.05
CA HIS A 180 4.23 -15.88 -4.53
C HIS A 180 4.61 -14.61 -3.77
N ASN A 181 4.51 -14.64 -2.44
CA ASN A 181 4.97 -13.55 -1.61
C ASN A 181 6.49 -13.63 -1.49
N ARG A 182 7.21 -12.82 -2.28
CA ARG A 182 8.68 -12.77 -2.22
C ARG A 182 9.10 -11.86 -1.09
N ILE A 183 9.51 -12.43 0.03
CA ILE A 183 10.06 -11.69 1.16
C ILE A 183 11.55 -11.51 0.92
N GLU A 184 12.02 -10.26 0.88
CA GLU A 184 13.43 -9.91 0.75
C GLU A 184 13.95 -9.36 2.09
N TYR A 185 15.18 -9.72 2.47
CA TYR A 185 15.89 -9.10 3.58
C TYR A 185 16.82 -8.02 3.05
N ALA A 186 16.75 -6.80 3.59
CA ALA A 186 17.57 -5.68 3.14
C ALA A 186 18.62 -5.30 4.19
N VAL A 187 19.88 -5.17 3.78
CA VAL A 187 20.93 -4.52 4.58
C VAL A 187 21.31 -3.22 3.90
N ALA A 188 20.97 -2.10 4.52
CA ALA A 188 21.29 -0.77 3.99
C ALA A 188 22.80 -0.48 4.11
N ILE A 189 23.30 0.30 3.15
CA ILE A 189 24.66 0.85 3.13
C ILE A 189 24.54 2.35 2.88
N GLN A 190 24.95 3.14 3.86
CA GLN A 190 25.06 4.58 3.78
C GLN A 190 26.53 4.97 3.81
N LEU A 191 27.00 5.65 2.75
CA LEU A 191 28.34 6.22 2.68
C LEU A 191 28.24 7.73 2.85
N ASN A 192 28.91 8.26 3.88
CA ASN A 192 28.95 9.69 4.18
C ASN A 192 30.32 10.23 3.75
N ASN A 193 30.35 11.02 2.68
CA ASN A 193 31.57 11.57 2.11
C ASN A 193 31.60 13.10 2.24
N GLU A 194 32.51 13.61 3.08
CA GLU A 194 32.70 15.03 3.46
C GLU A 194 31.46 15.73 4.07
N GLU A 195 30.24 15.29 3.76
CA GLU A 195 29.01 15.72 4.41
C GLU A 195 28.68 14.77 5.57
N THR A 196 28.54 15.36 6.75
CA THR A 196 27.72 14.82 7.84
C THR A 196 26.39 15.56 7.84
N GLU A 197 25.37 15.02 8.52
CA GLU A 197 23.97 15.52 8.55
C GLU A 197 23.79 17.03 8.82
N ASN A 198 24.85 17.73 9.21
CA ASN A 198 24.89 19.16 9.49
C ASN A 198 25.15 20.08 8.26
N SER A 199 25.38 19.53 7.05
CA SER A 199 25.44 20.31 5.80
C SER A 199 24.02 20.62 5.28
N VAL A 200 23.24 21.39 6.06
CA VAL A 200 21.82 21.63 5.77
C VAL A 200 21.65 22.84 4.85
N ASN A 201 21.41 22.57 3.58
CA ASN A 201 20.63 23.47 2.73
C ASN A 201 19.28 23.70 3.40
N LYS A 202 18.90 24.96 3.67
CA LYS A 202 17.73 25.29 4.53
C LYS A 202 16.38 24.79 4.00
N THR A 203 16.28 24.37 2.72
CA THR A 203 15.12 23.67 2.16
C THR A 203 15.48 22.78 0.97
N PRO A 204 15.78 21.48 1.20
CA PRO A 204 16.10 20.51 0.14
C PRO A 204 14.99 20.26 -0.88
N LEU A 205 13.73 20.26 -0.43
CA LEU A 205 12.64 19.74 -1.25
C LEU A 205 11.98 20.81 -2.09
N LYS A 206 11.58 20.40 -3.30
CA LYS A 206 10.76 21.17 -4.22
C LYS A 206 9.58 20.33 -4.67
N LEU A 207 8.44 20.98 -4.86
CA LEU A 207 7.32 20.41 -5.61
C LEU A 207 7.49 20.80 -7.09
N ASN A 208 7.52 19.80 -7.96
CA ASN A 208 7.69 19.94 -9.41
C ASN A 208 6.36 19.63 -10.12
N GLY A 209 5.26 20.16 -9.59
CA GLY A 209 3.92 19.97 -10.13
C GLY A 209 3.24 18.67 -9.69
N THR A 210 2.25 18.26 -10.47
CA THR A 210 1.40 17.09 -10.22
C THR A 210 1.18 16.28 -11.48
N THR A 211 1.01 14.98 -11.33
CA THR A 211 0.59 14.07 -12.41
C THR A 211 -0.67 13.31 -12.00
N VAL A 212 -1.41 12.81 -12.99
CA VAL A 212 -2.60 12.00 -12.77
C VAL A 212 -2.45 10.71 -13.57
N GLU A 213 -2.44 9.58 -12.87
CA GLU A 213 -2.59 8.26 -13.46
C GLU A 213 -4.06 7.85 -13.36
N SER A 214 -4.63 7.29 -14.41
CA SER A 214 -6.04 6.88 -14.42
C SER A 214 -6.14 5.37 -14.31
N TYR A 215 -6.69 4.88 -13.21
CA TYR A 215 -7.01 3.46 -13.03
C TYR A 215 -8.50 3.21 -13.30
N PRO A 216 -8.93 1.95 -13.56
CA PRO A 216 -10.33 1.64 -13.88
C PRO A 216 -11.30 2.00 -12.76
N THR A 217 -10.83 2.00 -11.52
CA THR A 217 -11.62 2.24 -10.31
C THR A 217 -11.63 3.70 -9.92
N GLN A 218 -10.49 4.38 -9.95
CA GLN A 218 -10.35 5.79 -9.57
C GLN A 218 -9.06 6.41 -10.13
N PRO A 219 -9.01 7.73 -10.38
CA PRO A 219 -7.75 8.42 -10.68
C PRO A 219 -6.83 8.38 -9.46
N GLN A 220 -5.52 8.27 -9.71
CA GLN A 220 -4.47 8.46 -8.74
C GLN A 220 -3.72 9.75 -9.06
N VAL A 221 -3.76 10.69 -8.12
CA VAL A 221 -3.04 11.96 -8.23
C VAL A 221 -1.70 11.79 -7.54
N HIS A 222 -0.62 12.27 -8.17
CA HIS A 222 0.71 12.24 -7.60
C HIS A 222 1.26 13.65 -7.45
N ALA A 223 1.72 13.99 -6.24
CA ALA A 223 2.49 15.21 -5.98
C ALA A 223 3.97 14.94 -6.27
N LEU A 224 4.55 15.61 -7.27
CA LEU A 224 5.92 15.36 -7.71
C LEU A 224 6.92 16.07 -6.81
N ILE A 225 7.44 15.38 -5.80
CA ILE A 225 8.42 15.91 -4.86
C ILE A 225 9.83 15.51 -5.29
N GLN A 226 10.77 16.47 -5.23
CA GLN A 226 12.17 16.23 -5.54
C GLN A 226 13.06 16.67 -4.38
N ASN A 227 13.97 15.78 -3.95
CA ASN A 227 15.11 16.13 -3.14
C ASN A 227 16.29 16.53 -4.03
N THR A 228 16.62 17.82 -4.02
CA THR A 228 17.73 18.36 -4.83
C THR A 228 19.09 18.23 -4.14
N ASN A 229 19.10 17.94 -2.84
CA ASN A 229 20.31 17.82 -2.05
C ASN A 229 20.95 16.43 -2.19
N ALA A 230 22.24 16.39 -1.85
CA ALA A 230 23.05 15.18 -1.73
C ALA A 230 22.86 14.45 -0.38
N ASN A 231 22.00 14.96 0.50
CA ASN A 231 21.69 14.38 1.81
C ASN A 231 20.28 13.78 1.86
N ILE A 232 20.06 12.86 2.79
CA ILE A 232 18.73 12.38 3.16
C ILE A 232 17.97 13.56 3.80
N VAL A 233 16.72 13.78 3.37
CA VAL A 233 15.83 14.71 4.08
C VAL A 233 15.01 13.91 5.07
N ARG A 234 15.15 14.23 6.36
CA ARG A 234 14.49 13.49 7.44
C ARG A 234 13.18 14.14 7.85
N ASP A 235 12.29 13.32 8.41
CA ASP A 235 11.06 13.74 9.10
C ASP A 235 10.16 14.67 8.27
N VAL A 236 10.04 14.38 6.98
CA VAL A 236 9.21 15.12 6.04
C VAL A 236 7.75 14.74 6.25
N ALA A 237 6.92 15.70 6.65
CA ALA A 237 5.48 15.50 6.77
C ALA A 237 4.75 16.25 5.66
N VAL A 238 3.83 15.58 4.97
CA VAL A 238 3.07 16.15 3.86
C VAL A 238 1.58 16.20 4.21
N TYR A 239 0.99 17.37 4.08
CA TYR A 239 -0.44 17.61 4.23
C TYR A 239 -1.01 18.05 2.89
N TYR A 240 -2.21 17.60 2.56
CA TYR A 240 -2.80 17.92 1.27
C TYR A 240 -4.30 18.22 1.38
N GLU A 241 -4.77 19.08 0.50
CA GLU A 241 -6.18 19.37 0.25
C GLU A 241 -6.43 19.30 -1.24
N VAL A 242 -7.49 18.61 -1.64
CA VAL A 242 -7.97 18.56 -3.03
C VAL A 242 -9.26 19.36 -3.12
N LEU A 243 -9.29 20.34 -4.02
CA LEU A 243 -10.43 21.22 -4.22
C LEU A 243 -11.02 21.03 -5.61
N PHE A 244 -12.33 21.22 -5.71
CA PHE A 244 -13.07 21.30 -6.97
C PHE A 244 -14.00 22.52 -6.92
N GLN A 245 -13.85 23.44 -7.87
CA GLN A 245 -14.60 24.71 -7.88
C GLN A 245 -14.50 25.44 -6.53
N ASP A 246 -13.27 25.61 -6.02
CA ASP A 246 -12.92 26.24 -4.72
C ASP A 246 -13.48 25.55 -3.46
N ASN A 247 -14.22 24.46 -3.58
CA ASN A 247 -14.70 23.67 -2.46
C ASN A 247 -13.72 22.55 -2.14
N VAL A 248 -13.33 22.42 -0.87
CA VAL A 248 -12.50 21.29 -0.41
C VAL A 248 -13.29 20.00 -0.54
N LEU A 249 -12.85 19.13 -1.45
CA LEU A 249 -13.46 17.82 -1.70
C LEU A 249 -13.01 16.81 -0.65
N PHE A 250 -11.71 16.79 -0.34
CA PHE A 250 -11.12 16.01 0.74
C PHE A 250 -9.73 16.54 1.11
N HIS A 251 -9.24 16.11 2.26
CA HIS A 251 -7.91 16.42 2.75
C HIS A 251 -7.28 15.20 3.46
N GLY A 252 -6.00 15.31 3.76
CA GLY A 252 -5.29 14.28 4.50
C GLY A 252 -3.83 14.63 4.73
N ASN A 253 -3.11 13.64 5.23
CA ASN A 253 -1.68 13.72 5.43
C ASN A 253 -1.02 12.38 5.09
N ILE A 254 0.25 12.46 4.71
CA ILE A 254 1.17 11.34 4.66
C ILE A 254 2.00 11.42 5.97
N PRO A 255 2.07 10.34 6.77
CA PRO A 255 2.87 10.31 8.00
C PRO A 255 4.33 10.70 7.73
N ALA A 256 5.05 11.20 8.73
CA ALA A 256 6.43 11.67 8.54
C ALA A 256 7.34 10.57 7.98
N PHE A 257 8.17 10.91 7.00
CA PHE A 257 9.05 9.97 6.31
C PHE A 257 10.37 10.60 5.86
N ASN A 258 11.32 9.75 5.49
CA ASN A 258 12.61 10.18 4.95
C ASN A 258 12.59 10.14 3.41
N VAL A 259 13.23 11.12 2.77
CA VAL A 259 13.37 11.23 1.31
C VAL A 259 14.82 10.92 0.92
N ALA A 260 15.01 10.01 -0.05
CA ALA A 260 16.33 9.60 -0.51
C ALA A 260 17.10 10.76 -1.17
N PRO A 261 18.45 10.80 -1.08
CA PRO A 261 19.30 11.78 -1.76
C PRO A 261 19.04 11.80 -3.26
N LYS A 262 19.09 12.99 -3.87
CA LYS A 262 18.97 13.18 -5.33
C LYS A 262 17.80 12.42 -5.97
N SER A 263 16.68 12.23 -5.27
CA SER A 263 15.53 11.48 -5.78
C SER A 263 14.37 12.39 -6.17
N LYS A 264 13.57 11.95 -7.14
CA LYS A 264 12.26 12.53 -7.49
C LYS A 264 11.20 11.44 -7.38
N VAL A 265 10.09 11.75 -6.72
CA VAL A 265 8.97 10.82 -6.50
C VAL A 265 7.64 11.50 -6.74
N GLY A 266 6.69 10.80 -7.34
CA GLY A 266 5.28 11.15 -7.35
C GLY A 266 4.57 10.55 -6.14
N LEU A 267 4.50 11.31 -5.04
CA LEU A 267 3.78 10.86 -3.84
C LEU A 267 2.31 10.68 -4.17
N ALA A 268 1.83 9.45 -4.02
CA ALA A 268 0.44 9.10 -4.26
C ALA A 268 -0.43 9.82 -3.23
N ILE A 269 -1.39 10.61 -3.72
CA ILE A 269 -2.44 11.22 -2.92
C ILE A 269 -3.63 10.27 -2.94
N PRO A 270 -3.97 9.60 -1.82
CA PRO A 270 -5.11 8.71 -1.78
C PRO A 270 -6.39 9.50 -2.08
N TRP A 271 -7.12 9.05 -3.11
CA TRP A 271 -8.41 9.61 -3.46
C TRP A 271 -9.44 9.21 -2.40
N LYS A 272 -9.97 10.19 -1.65
CA LYS A 272 -10.90 9.94 -0.53
C LYS A 272 -12.35 10.34 -0.83
N ALA A 273 -12.62 10.91 -2.00
CA ALA A 273 -13.98 11.21 -2.42
C ALA A 273 -14.66 9.97 -3.02
N LYS A 274 -15.98 9.87 -2.82
CA LYS A 274 -16.79 8.75 -3.36
C LYS A 274 -16.82 8.70 -4.88
N GLU A 275 -16.75 9.87 -5.52
CA GLU A 275 -16.84 10.05 -6.96
C GLU A 275 -15.82 11.10 -7.40
N TYR A 276 -15.54 11.11 -8.69
CA TYR A 276 -14.79 12.18 -9.36
C TYR A 276 -15.60 12.66 -10.56
N LYS A 277 -15.51 13.96 -10.83
CA LYS A 277 -16.12 14.62 -11.98
C LYS A 277 -15.05 15.03 -12.98
N ASP A 278 -15.43 15.13 -14.25
CA ASP A 278 -14.58 15.74 -15.25
C ASP A 278 -14.41 17.22 -14.95
N GLY A 279 -13.16 17.69 -14.96
CA GLY A 279 -12.86 19.10 -14.76
C GLY A 279 -11.49 19.36 -14.17
N LYS A 280 -11.28 20.63 -13.84
CA LYS A 280 -10.07 21.13 -13.18
C LYS A 280 -10.22 21.04 -11.68
N TYR A 281 -9.16 20.55 -11.05
CA TYR A 281 -9.01 20.43 -9.61
C TYR A 281 -7.78 21.21 -9.18
N THR A 282 -7.75 21.54 -7.90
CA THR A 282 -6.60 22.20 -7.27
C THR A 282 -6.08 21.32 -6.15
N LEU A 283 -4.79 20.99 -6.19
CA LEU A 283 -4.08 20.35 -5.11
C LEU A 283 -3.31 21.42 -4.32
N LYS A 284 -3.67 21.62 -3.06
CA LYS A 284 -2.83 22.37 -2.11
C LYS A 284 -1.99 21.37 -1.33
N VAL A 285 -0.67 21.50 -1.37
CA VAL A 285 0.28 20.62 -0.65
C VAL A 285 1.09 21.45 0.31
N THR A 286 1.10 21.09 1.59
CA THR A 286 2.00 21.65 2.59
C THR A 286 3.05 20.61 2.98
N ILE A 287 4.30 20.88 2.62
CA ILE A 287 5.46 20.05 2.96
C ILE A 287 6.12 20.68 4.20
N LYS A 288 6.29 19.90 5.26
CA LYS A 288 7.02 20.30 6.47
C LYS A 288 8.35 19.57 6.51
N GLU A 289 9.44 20.33 6.45
CA GLU A 289 10.82 19.85 6.59
C GLU A 289 11.43 20.49 7.83
N ASN A 290 11.95 19.70 8.77
CA ASN A 290 12.54 20.21 10.04
C ASN A 290 11.62 21.19 10.78
N GLY A 291 10.30 20.95 10.74
CA GLY A 291 9.29 21.82 11.35
C GLY A 291 8.94 23.09 10.57
N ILE A 292 9.62 23.39 9.44
CA ILE A 292 9.33 24.56 8.60
C ILE A 292 8.32 24.16 7.51
N PRO A 293 7.09 24.71 7.52
CA PRO A 293 6.09 24.44 6.48
C PRO A 293 6.33 25.28 5.22
N LYS A 294 6.16 24.66 4.06
CA LYS A 294 6.02 25.31 2.76
C LYS A 294 4.78 24.80 2.05
N THR A 295 3.93 25.72 1.61
CA THR A 295 2.68 25.40 0.91
C THR A 295 2.82 25.71 -0.58
N TYR A 296 2.38 24.77 -1.39
CA TYR A 296 2.34 24.83 -2.84
C TYR A 296 0.89 24.62 -3.30
N THR A 297 0.53 25.22 -4.43
CA THR A 297 -0.80 25.06 -5.05
C THR A 297 -0.60 24.72 -6.51
N GLU A 298 -1.13 23.58 -6.93
CA GLU A 298 -0.99 23.04 -8.27
C GLU A 298 -2.38 22.75 -8.85
N GLU A 299 -2.59 23.05 -10.13
CA GLU A 299 -3.81 22.67 -10.84
C GLU A 299 -3.59 21.35 -11.59
N PHE A 300 -4.60 20.48 -11.58
CA PHE A 300 -4.60 19.25 -12.37
C PHE A 300 -5.98 18.99 -12.97
N GLN A 301 -6.02 18.22 -14.05
CA GLN A 301 -7.26 17.91 -14.77
C GLN A 301 -7.57 16.42 -14.70
N ILE A 302 -8.82 16.09 -14.36
CA ILE A 302 -9.37 14.75 -14.48
C ILE A 302 -10.35 14.75 -15.66
N THR A 303 -10.23 13.77 -16.56
CA THR A 303 -11.17 13.55 -17.67
C THR A 303 -11.63 12.09 -17.70
N ALA A 304 -12.91 11.83 -17.95
CA ALA A 304 -13.52 10.51 -18.01
C ALA A 304 -12.96 9.66 -19.16
N SER A 305 -12.39 10.32 -20.19
CA SER A 305 -11.70 9.61 -21.28
C SER A 305 -10.46 8.86 -20.81
N ASN A 306 -9.79 9.32 -19.75
CA ASN A 306 -8.52 8.71 -19.31
C ASN A 306 -8.75 7.35 -18.63
N VAL A 307 -9.87 7.20 -17.93
CA VAL A 307 -10.28 5.93 -17.30
C VAL A 307 -10.74 4.92 -18.35
N THR A 308 -11.45 5.39 -19.38
CA THR A 308 -11.91 4.55 -20.49
C THR A 308 -10.74 4.04 -21.34
N LYS A 309 -9.77 4.90 -21.67
CA LYS A 309 -8.55 4.51 -22.40
C LYS A 309 -7.70 3.50 -21.63
N TYR A 310 -7.53 3.66 -20.32
CA TYR A 310 -6.80 2.67 -19.50
C TYR A 310 -7.51 1.31 -19.48
N ALA A 311 -8.84 1.29 -19.30
CA ALA A 311 -9.62 0.06 -19.28
C ALA A 311 -9.59 -0.68 -20.63
N GLU A 312 -9.64 0.06 -21.74
CA GLU A 312 -9.55 -0.48 -23.11
C GLU A 312 -8.14 -0.98 -23.46
N GLN A 313 -7.08 -0.27 -23.03
CA GLN A 313 -5.68 -0.66 -23.30
C GLN A 313 -5.21 -1.86 -22.48
N ASN A 314 -5.74 -2.04 -21.26
CA ASN A 314 -5.28 -3.08 -20.33
C ASN A 314 -6.29 -4.24 -20.15
N GLY A 315 -7.37 -4.28 -20.95
CA GLY A 315 -8.39 -5.32 -20.88
C GLY A 315 -9.10 -5.41 -19.51
N ALA A 316 -9.07 -4.34 -18.72
CA ALA A 316 -9.65 -4.31 -17.38
C ALA A 316 -11.17 -4.21 -17.46
N VAL A 317 -11.87 -5.12 -16.78
CA VAL A 317 -13.33 -5.11 -16.69
C VAL A 317 -13.77 -3.81 -16.01
N LYS A 318 -14.63 -3.03 -16.68
CA LYS A 318 -15.27 -1.85 -16.10
C LYS A 318 -16.07 -2.26 -14.87
N VAL A 319 -15.57 -1.96 -13.66
CA VAL A 319 -16.35 -2.11 -12.43
C VAL A 319 -17.20 -0.86 -12.26
N LEU A 320 -18.27 -0.76 -13.08
CA LEU A 320 -19.35 0.16 -12.76
C LEU A 320 -20.06 -0.37 -11.50
N PRO A 321 -20.46 0.48 -10.54
CA PRO A 321 -21.24 0.05 -9.39
C PRO A 321 -22.57 -0.53 -9.89
N THR A 322 -22.58 -1.84 -10.08
CA THR A 322 -23.77 -2.57 -10.50
C THR A 322 -24.49 -2.94 -9.22
N TYR A 323 -25.60 -2.25 -8.94
CA TYR A 323 -26.50 -2.66 -7.86
C TYR A 323 -27.00 -4.08 -8.17
N SER A 324 -26.65 -5.04 -7.31
CA SER A 324 -27.07 -6.43 -7.44
C SER A 324 -28.60 -6.54 -7.44
N ASN A 325 -29.14 -7.23 -8.45
CA ASN A 325 -30.57 -7.54 -8.62
C ASN A 325 -31.18 -8.23 -7.38
N GLN A 326 -30.36 -8.80 -6.49
CA GLN A 326 -30.81 -9.38 -5.22
C GLN A 326 -31.46 -8.35 -4.29
N THR A 327 -31.00 -7.10 -4.29
CA THR A 327 -31.58 -6.06 -3.41
C THR A 327 -33.00 -5.71 -3.84
N TYR A 328 -33.25 -5.62 -5.15
CA TYR A 328 -34.59 -5.39 -5.70
C TYR A 328 -35.52 -6.59 -5.49
N MET A 329 -35.01 -7.82 -5.57
CA MET A 329 -35.79 -9.03 -5.24
C MET A 329 -36.19 -9.08 -3.77
N ILE A 330 -35.29 -8.70 -2.85
CA ILE A 330 -35.60 -8.64 -1.41
C ILE A 330 -36.63 -7.54 -1.13
N MET A 331 -36.46 -6.34 -1.71
CA MET A 331 -37.44 -5.25 -1.56
C MET A 331 -38.82 -5.61 -2.15
N ALA A 332 -38.85 -6.26 -3.32
CA ALA A 332 -40.09 -6.75 -3.92
C ALA A 332 -40.76 -7.81 -3.04
N GLY A 333 -39.99 -8.75 -2.48
CA GLY A 333 -40.48 -9.76 -1.54
C GLY A 333 -41.12 -9.15 -0.29
N VAL A 334 -40.47 -8.15 0.30
CA VAL A 334 -40.99 -7.42 1.47
C VAL A 334 -42.27 -6.64 1.11
N GLY A 335 -42.31 -5.99 -0.07
CA GLY A 335 -43.50 -5.28 -0.55
C GLY A 335 -44.72 -6.19 -0.70
N ILE A 336 -44.56 -7.37 -1.29
CA ILE A 336 -45.63 -8.37 -1.44
C ILE A 336 -46.13 -8.88 -0.08
N LEU A 337 -45.22 -9.06 0.88
CA LEU A 337 -45.55 -9.48 2.24
C LEU A 337 -46.39 -8.44 2.98
N ILE A 338 -46.09 -7.15 2.80
CA ILE A 338 -46.87 -6.06 3.41
C ILE A 338 -48.27 -5.98 2.79
N ILE A 339 -48.38 -6.09 1.46
CA ILE A 339 -49.67 -6.04 0.75
C ILE A 339 -50.55 -7.22 1.15
N SER A 340 -50.00 -8.43 1.26
CA SER A 340 -50.75 -9.62 1.66
C SER A 340 -51.28 -9.52 3.10
N ILE A 341 -50.52 -8.93 4.03
CA ILE A 341 -50.99 -8.65 5.40
C ILE A 341 -52.16 -7.65 5.38
N PHE A 342 -52.06 -6.58 4.58
CA PHE A 342 -53.13 -5.57 4.45
C PHE A 342 -54.42 -6.17 3.91
N VAL A 343 -54.33 -6.97 2.84
CA VAL A 343 -55.49 -7.66 2.24
C VAL A 343 -56.12 -8.62 3.23
N PHE A 344 -55.32 -9.37 4.00
CA PHE A 344 -55.81 -10.30 5.00
C PHE A 344 -56.57 -9.60 6.13
N VAL A 345 -56.03 -8.49 6.66
CA VAL A 345 -56.71 -7.71 7.72
C VAL A 345 -58.00 -7.08 7.19
N TRP A 346 -58.00 -6.55 5.97
CA TRP A 346 -59.18 -5.97 5.35
C TRP A 346 -60.29 -7.01 5.11
N TRP A 347 -59.92 -8.19 4.58
CA TRP A 347 -60.85 -9.30 4.38
C TRP A 347 -61.47 -9.78 5.69
N ARG A 348 -60.68 -9.87 6.76
CA ARG A 348 -61.16 -10.28 8.08
C ARG A 348 -62.17 -9.27 8.67
N LYS A 349 -61.88 -7.97 8.57
CA LYS A 349 -62.81 -6.91 9.00
C LYS A 349 -64.13 -6.91 8.20
N LYS A 350 -64.07 -7.22 6.90
CA LYS A 350 -65.27 -7.33 6.06
C LYS A 350 -66.16 -8.51 6.47
N ASN A 351 -65.55 -9.66 6.78
CA ASN A 351 -66.29 -10.86 7.18
C ASN A 351 -66.83 -10.79 8.63
N GLU A 352 -66.19 -10.02 9.51
CA GLU A 352 -66.74 -9.74 10.85
C GLU A 352 -68.01 -8.90 10.77
N LYS A 353 -68.05 -7.86 9.92
CA LYS A 353 -69.27 -7.07 9.68
C LYS A 353 -70.43 -7.90 9.13
N GLN A 354 -70.16 -8.77 8.15
CA GLN A 354 -71.19 -9.67 7.60
C GLN A 354 -71.70 -10.68 8.63
N ARG A 355 -70.85 -11.13 9.56
CA ARG A 355 -71.26 -12.04 10.65
C ARG A 355 -72.06 -11.34 11.76
N GLU A 356 -71.89 -10.04 11.95
CA GLU A 356 -72.71 -9.26 12.87
C GLU A 356 -74.09 -8.94 12.26
N GLU A 357 -74.15 -8.63 10.96
CA GLU A 357 -75.41 -8.42 10.23
C GLU A 357 -76.25 -9.71 10.13
N LEU A 358 -75.63 -10.88 9.91
CA LEU A 358 -76.30 -12.20 9.91
C LEU A 358 -76.76 -12.69 11.29
N LYS A 359 -76.29 -12.07 12.38
CA LYS A 359 -76.76 -12.34 13.75
C LYS A 359 -77.84 -11.37 14.21
N ALA A 360 -78.03 -10.26 13.48
CA ALA A 360 -79.02 -9.24 13.76
C ALA A 360 -80.30 -9.39 12.90
N SER A 361 -80.26 -10.25 11.88
CA SER A 361 -81.43 -10.81 11.18
C SER A 361 -81.77 -12.19 11.75
#